data_AF-A0A2N5KJZ9-F1
#
_entry.id   AF-A0A2N5KJZ9-F1
#
_cell.length_a   1.000
_cell.length_b   1.000
_cell.length_c   1.000
_cell.angle_alpha   90.00
_cell.angle_beta   90.00
_cell.angle_gamma   90.00
#
_symmetry.space_group_name_H-M   'P 1'
#
loop_
_entity.id
_entity.type
_entity.pdbx_description
1 polymer ?
#
loop_
_entity_poly.entity_id
_entity_poly.type
_entity_poly.pdbx_seq_one_letter_code
_entity_poly.pdbx_strand_id
1 'polypeptide(L)'
;MVDANLGGADLTDADLHDAGLYSVNLTGAYLTDATLLGADLTKVDLTDADLTGASHLGSGSLTNVNMLRADLTGAYLTDADLRGADLAGANLQDANLSGVKGVTNEELENRTGLLDGTTMPDGSTHE
;
A
#
# COMPACT_ATOMS: atom_id res chain seq x y z
N MET A 1 15.29 -9.96 -16.03
CA MET A 1 15.42 -9.89 -14.56
C MET A 1 14.82 -11.15 -14.00
N VAL A 2 15.39 -11.70 -12.93
CA VAL A 2 14.73 -12.77 -12.16
C VAL A 2 13.79 -12.04 -11.21
N ASP A 3 12.50 -12.38 -11.23
CA ASP A 3 11.55 -11.83 -10.26
C ASP A 3 12.00 -12.28 -8.87
N ALA A 4 12.33 -11.33 -7.99
CA ALA A 4 12.73 -11.66 -6.63
C ALA A 4 11.49 -12.12 -5.86
N ASN A 5 11.63 -13.21 -5.10
CA ASN A 5 10.56 -13.76 -4.29
C ASN A 5 10.89 -13.54 -2.81
N LEU A 6 10.10 -12.67 -2.17
CA LEU A 6 10.09 -12.35 -0.76
C LEU A 6 8.71 -12.65 -0.15
N GLY A 7 7.93 -13.55 -0.76
CA GLY A 7 6.63 -13.96 -0.23
C GLY A 7 6.78 -14.57 1.16
N GLY A 8 5.98 -14.09 2.11
CA GLY A 8 6.05 -14.48 3.52
C GLY A 8 7.31 -14.02 4.25
N ALA A 9 8.12 -13.14 3.66
CA ALA A 9 9.29 -12.60 4.33
C ALA A 9 8.87 -11.73 5.53
N ASP A 10 9.68 -11.78 6.59
CA ASP A 10 9.60 -10.85 7.69
C ASP A 10 10.50 -9.64 7.37
N LEU A 11 9.84 -8.51 7.11
CA LEU A 11 10.41 -7.19 6.85
C LEU A 11 9.83 -6.17 7.85
N THR A 12 9.37 -6.63 9.02
CA THR A 12 8.92 -5.75 10.09
C THR A 12 10.05 -4.79 10.49
N ASP A 13 9.71 -3.52 10.66
CA ASP A 13 10.65 -2.42 10.93
C ASP A 13 11.77 -2.23 9.87
N ALA A 14 11.64 -2.84 8.68
CA ALA A 14 12.68 -2.75 7.66
C ALA A 14 12.79 -1.33 7.08
N ASP A 15 14.03 -0.88 6.89
CA ASP A 15 14.34 0.30 6.09
C ASP A 15 14.49 -0.10 4.62
N LEU A 16 13.48 0.24 3.82
CA LEU A 16 13.41 -0.01 2.37
C LEU A 16 13.57 1.30 1.58
N HIS A 17 14.25 2.30 2.15
CA HIS A 17 14.54 3.56 1.47
C HIS A 17 15.21 3.32 0.10
N ASP A 18 14.62 3.89 -0.94
CA ASP A 18 15.06 3.80 -2.34
C ASP A 18 15.20 2.35 -2.86
N ALA A 19 14.52 1.39 -2.22
CA ALA A 19 14.57 0.00 -2.64
C ALA A 19 13.92 -0.17 -4.03
N GLY A 20 14.67 -0.80 -4.94
CA GLY A 20 14.18 -1.17 -6.26
C GLY A 20 13.39 -2.47 -6.22
N LEU A 21 12.13 -2.41 -5.79
CA LEU A 21 11.24 -3.56 -5.62
C LEU A 21 10.37 -3.84 -6.86
N TYR A 22 10.68 -3.28 -8.03
CA TYR A 22 9.92 -3.48 -9.26
C TYR A 22 9.62 -4.97 -9.55
N SER A 23 8.33 -5.31 -9.67
CA SER A 23 7.83 -6.67 -9.93
C SER A 23 8.27 -7.76 -8.91
N VAL A 24 8.63 -7.37 -7.69
CA VAL A 24 8.92 -8.33 -6.61
C VAL A 24 7.63 -8.98 -6.09
N ASN A 25 7.71 -10.26 -5.75
CA ASN A 25 6.64 -10.96 -5.02
C ASN A 25 6.86 -10.77 -3.50
N LEU A 26 5.92 -10.09 -2.85
CA LEU A 26 5.82 -9.88 -1.39
C LEU A 26 4.48 -10.43 -0.85
N THR A 27 3.87 -11.41 -1.53
CA THR A 27 2.61 -12.02 -1.10
C THR A 27 2.76 -12.55 0.33
N GLY A 28 1.87 -12.12 1.23
CA GLY A 28 1.86 -12.52 2.64
C GLY A 28 3.07 -12.07 3.45
N ALA A 29 3.89 -11.14 2.95
CA ALA A 29 5.02 -10.60 3.70
C ALA A 29 4.57 -9.70 4.86
N TYR A 30 5.39 -9.62 5.90
CA TYR A 30 5.20 -8.73 7.03
C TYR A 30 6.05 -7.48 6.83
N LEU A 31 5.41 -6.34 6.61
CA LEU A 31 6.02 -5.01 6.44
C LEU A 31 5.52 -4.03 7.52
N THR A 32 5.05 -4.55 8.66
CA THR A 32 4.60 -3.73 9.78
C THR A 32 5.67 -2.71 10.15
N ASP A 33 5.26 -1.44 10.25
CA ASP A 33 6.11 -0.28 10.56
C ASP A 33 7.34 -0.09 9.63
N ALA A 34 7.37 -0.72 8.45
CA ALA A 34 8.44 -0.55 7.48
C ALA A 34 8.47 0.88 6.90
N THR A 35 9.66 1.34 6.51
CA THR A 35 9.86 2.66 5.87
C THR A 35 10.12 2.48 4.37
N LEU A 36 9.26 3.05 3.52
CA LEU A 36 9.30 2.87 2.05
C LEU A 36 9.59 4.17 1.29
N LEU A 37 10.31 5.10 1.92
CA LEU A 37 10.67 6.39 1.32
C LEU A 37 11.41 6.19 -0.01
N GLY A 38 10.79 6.61 -1.12
CA GLY A 38 11.38 6.52 -2.46
C GLY A 38 11.40 5.11 -3.08
N ALA A 39 10.83 4.09 -2.42
CA ALA A 39 10.82 2.73 -2.93
C ALA A 39 10.00 2.62 -4.24
N ASP A 40 10.51 1.87 -5.22
CA ASP A 40 9.75 1.56 -6.44
C ASP A 40 8.97 0.26 -6.25
N LEU A 41 7.67 0.39 -5.94
CA LEU A 41 6.74 -0.72 -5.74
C LEU A 41 5.89 -0.99 -6.99
N THR A 42 6.31 -0.47 -8.15
CA THR A 42 5.61 -0.68 -9.41
C THR A 42 5.48 -2.17 -9.70
N LYS A 43 4.23 -2.64 -9.91
CA LYS A 43 3.89 -4.04 -10.20
C LYS A 43 4.31 -5.05 -9.11
N VAL A 44 4.53 -4.61 -7.88
CA VAL A 44 4.76 -5.53 -6.75
C VAL A 44 3.47 -6.30 -6.43
N ASP A 45 3.62 -7.55 -6.02
CA ASP A 45 2.53 -8.33 -5.44
C ASP A 45 2.58 -8.29 -3.91
N LEU A 46 1.68 -7.55 -3.29
CA LEU A 46 1.44 -7.43 -1.85
C LEU A 46 0.14 -8.14 -1.43
N THR A 47 -0.33 -9.12 -2.22
CA THR A 47 -1.54 -9.88 -1.86
C THR A 47 -1.40 -10.46 -0.45
N ASP A 48 -2.39 -10.27 0.40
CA ASP A 48 -2.41 -10.73 1.80
C ASP A 48 -1.23 -10.24 2.67
N ALA A 49 -0.47 -9.22 2.24
CA ALA A 49 0.65 -8.67 3.02
C ALA A 49 0.15 -7.78 4.18
N ASP A 50 0.93 -7.71 5.25
CA ASP A 50 0.69 -6.83 6.39
C ASP A 50 1.58 -5.58 6.26
N LEU A 51 0.99 -4.44 5.96
CA LEU A 51 1.63 -3.12 5.90
C LEU A 51 1.12 -2.20 7.02
N THR A 52 0.67 -2.75 8.14
CA THR A 52 0.19 -1.97 9.28
C THR A 52 1.23 -0.95 9.71
N GLY A 53 0.85 0.33 9.79
CA GLY A 53 1.75 1.42 10.18
C GLY A 53 2.86 1.76 9.18
N ALA A 54 2.92 1.10 8.02
CA ALA A 54 3.97 1.36 7.03
C ALA A 54 3.97 2.83 6.59
N SER A 55 5.17 3.39 6.48
CA SER A 55 5.37 4.83 6.30
C SER A 55 5.97 5.18 4.95
N HIS A 56 5.69 6.40 4.48
CA HIS A 56 6.25 6.99 3.26
C HIS A 56 5.91 6.26 1.94
N LEU A 57 4.83 5.48 1.88
CA LEU A 57 4.40 4.81 0.65
C LEU A 57 4.14 5.79 -0.51
N GLY A 58 3.68 7.00 -0.20
CA GLY A 58 3.39 8.02 -1.21
C GLY A 58 4.60 8.72 -1.83
N SER A 59 5.81 8.51 -1.29
CA SER A 59 7.04 9.05 -1.87
C SER A 59 7.61 8.19 -3.00
N GLY A 60 7.11 6.97 -3.16
CA GLY A 60 7.49 6.01 -4.19
C GLY A 60 6.47 5.91 -5.34
N SER A 61 6.65 4.91 -6.20
CA SER A 61 5.66 4.53 -7.22
C SER A 61 4.88 3.31 -6.78
N LEU A 62 3.56 3.43 -6.71
CA LEU A 62 2.62 2.33 -6.40
C LEU A 62 1.78 1.95 -7.64
N THR A 63 2.25 2.28 -8.84
CA THR A 63 1.46 2.01 -10.05
C THR A 63 1.39 0.51 -10.34
N ASN A 64 0.19 0.01 -10.68
CA ASN A 64 -0.08 -1.39 -10.96
C ASN A 64 0.29 -2.38 -9.83
N VAL A 65 0.40 -1.91 -8.59
CA VAL A 65 0.63 -2.78 -7.42
C VAL A 65 -0.60 -3.62 -7.12
N ASN A 66 -0.40 -4.88 -6.73
CA ASN A 66 -1.49 -5.73 -6.26
C ASN A 66 -1.50 -5.73 -4.73
N MET A 67 -2.52 -5.13 -4.11
CA MET A 67 -2.75 -5.09 -2.66
C MET A 67 -4.04 -5.81 -2.28
N LEU A 68 -4.43 -6.83 -3.05
CA LEU A 68 -5.60 -7.66 -2.78
C LEU A 68 -5.53 -8.21 -1.34
N ARG A 69 -6.51 -7.83 -0.51
CA ARG A 69 -6.61 -8.21 0.92
C ARG A 69 -5.38 -7.84 1.78
N ALA A 70 -4.57 -6.87 1.36
CA ALA A 70 -3.49 -6.36 2.18
C ALA A 70 -4.06 -5.62 3.42
N ASP A 71 -3.35 -5.69 4.53
CA ASP A 71 -3.63 -4.85 5.70
C ASP A 71 -2.80 -3.57 5.61
N LEU A 72 -3.44 -2.43 5.47
CA LEU A 72 -2.83 -1.10 5.40
C LEU A 72 -3.29 -0.24 6.58
N THR A 73 -3.70 -0.86 7.70
CA THR A 73 -4.18 -0.15 8.88
C THR A 73 -3.16 0.90 9.33
N GLY A 74 -3.58 2.17 9.41
CA GLY A 74 -2.70 3.27 9.82
C GLY A 74 -1.55 3.60 8.86
N ALA A 75 -1.53 3.04 7.63
CA ALA A 75 -0.46 3.29 6.67
C ALA A 75 -0.51 4.71 6.07
N TYR A 76 0.66 5.23 5.68
CA TYR A 76 0.81 6.59 5.14
C TYR A 76 1.02 6.58 3.62
N LEU A 77 -0.06 6.79 2.86
CA LEU A 77 -0.09 6.83 1.40
C LEU A 77 -0.26 8.25 0.82
N THR A 78 -0.05 9.31 1.61
CA THR A 78 -0.25 10.70 1.17
C THR A 78 0.46 10.99 -0.16
N ASP A 79 -0.28 11.54 -1.13
CA ASP A 79 0.17 11.86 -2.49
C ASP A 79 0.62 10.65 -3.36
N ALA A 80 0.38 9.41 -2.93
CA ALA A 80 0.74 8.22 -3.70
C ALA A 80 0.05 8.14 -5.07
N ASP A 81 0.70 7.47 -6.02
CA ASP A 81 0.13 7.14 -7.32
C ASP A 81 -0.33 5.69 -7.38
N LEU A 82 -1.63 5.46 -7.18
CA LEU A 82 -2.28 4.15 -7.21
C LEU A 82 -2.91 3.82 -8.56
N ARG A 83 -2.47 4.46 -9.65
CA ARG A 83 -2.99 4.14 -11.00
C ARG A 83 -2.79 2.65 -11.31
N GLY A 84 -3.89 1.94 -11.55
CA GLY A 84 -3.90 0.51 -11.85
C GLY A 84 -3.70 -0.39 -10.62
N ALA A 85 -3.67 0.16 -9.41
CA ALA A 85 -3.56 -0.64 -8.20
C ALA A 85 -4.83 -1.48 -7.96
N ASP A 86 -4.63 -2.69 -7.44
CA ASP A 86 -5.73 -3.51 -6.94
C ASP A 86 -5.80 -3.46 -5.41
N LEU A 87 -6.85 -2.83 -4.88
CA LEU A 87 -7.13 -2.69 -3.45
C LEU A 87 -8.31 -3.56 -3.02
N ALA A 88 -8.72 -4.52 -3.84
CA ALA A 88 -9.90 -5.34 -3.54
C ALA A 88 -9.76 -6.02 -2.16
N GLY A 89 -10.71 -5.76 -1.26
CA GLY A 89 -10.72 -6.30 0.10
C GLY A 89 -9.57 -5.83 1.00
N ALA A 90 -8.79 -4.82 0.62
CA ALA A 90 -7.75 -4.25 1.49
C ALA A 90 -8.38 -3.58 2.72
N ASN A 91 -7.69 -3.66 3.86
CA ASN A 91 -8.05 -2.93 5.07
C ASN A 91 -7.31 -1.59 5.07
N LEU A 92 -8.03 -0.47 5.00
CA LEU A 92 -7.45 0.88 5.00
C LEU A 92 -7.81 1.65 6.28
N GLN A 93 -8.31 0.98 7.31
CA GLN A 93 -8.71 1.62 8.56
C GLN A 93 -7.59 2.55 9.07
N ASP A 94 -7.96 3.78 9.43
CA ASP A 94 -7.03 4.81 9.93
C ASP A 94 -5.87 5.19 8.97
N ALA A 95 -5.85 4.68 7.73
CA ALA A 95 -4.83 5.01 6.74
C ALA A 95 -5.00 6.43 6.20
N ASN A 96 -3.90 7.04 5.73
CA ASN A 96 -3.93 8.37 5.13
C ASN A 96 -3.70 8.30 3.62
N LEU A 97 -4.78 8.48 2.84
CA LEU A 97 -4.78 8.56 1.38
C LEU A 97 -4.94 10.00 0.85
N SER A 98 -4.74 11.03 1.67
CA SER A 98 -4.90 12.41 1.21
C SER A 98 -4.03 12.69 -0.03
N GLY A 99 -4.64 13.22 -1.10
CA GLY A 99 -3.92 13.55 -2.33
C GLY A 99 -3.55 12.36 -3.22
N VAL A 100 -3.93 11.13 -2.85
CA VAL A 100 -3.71 9.94 -3.67
C VAL A 100 -4.36 10.09 -5.05
N LYS A 101 -3.66 9.58 -6.07
CA LYS A 101 -4.10 9.62 -7.48
C LYS A 101 -4.48 8.23 -7.96
N GLY A 102 -5.39 8.17 -8.93
CA GLY A 102 -5.76 6.94 -9.63
C GLY A 102 -6.82 6.09 -8.93
N VAL A 103 -7.32 6.54 -7.77
CA VAL A 103 -8.50 5.99 -7.09
C VAL A 103 -9.39 7.13 -6.58
N THR A 104 -10.71 6.97 -6.64
CA THR A 104 -11.69 7.91 -6.06
C THR A 104 -12.23 7.40 -4.72
N ASN A 105 -12.86 8.28 -3.93
CA ASN A 105 -13.55 7.87 -2.71
C ASN A 105 -14.60 6.78 -2.98
N GLU A 106 -15.44 6.98 -4.02
CA GLU A 106 -16.46 6.00 -4.44
C GLU A 106 -15.84 4.66 -4.83
N GLU A 107 -14.69 4.66 -5.51
CA GLU A 107 -13.99 3.40 -5.83
C GLU A 107 -13.48 2.70 -4.59
N LEU A 108 -12.97 3.44 -3.59
CA LEU A 108 -12.50 2.87 -2.32
C LEU A 108 -13.66 2.24 -1.55
N GLU A 109 -14.78 2.96 -1.41
CA GLU A 109 -16.00 2.48 -0.74
C GLU A 109 -16.55 1.20 -1.36
N ASN A 110 -16.42 1.04 -2.69
CA ASN A 110 -16.92 -0.13 -3.41
C ASN A 110 -15.93 -1.32 -3.47
N ARG A 111 -14.62 -1.06 -3.33
CA ARG A 111 -13.57 -2.06 -3.58
C ARG A 111 -12.92 -2.59 -2.30
N THR A 112 -12.86 -1.78 -1.25
CA THR A 112 -12.04 -2.09 -0.06
C THR A 112 -12.87 -2.79 1.02
N GLY A 113 -12.19 -3.36 2.00
CA GLY A 113 -12.83 -4.14 3.07
C GLY A 113 -13.26 -3.30 4.26
N LEU A 114 -12.46 -2.29 4.63
CA LEU A 114 -12.62 -1.47 5.84
C LEU A 114 -12.02 -0.08 5.60
N LEU A 115 -12.77 0.97 5.96
CA LEU A 115 -12.40 2.38 5.75
C LEU A 115 -12.60 3.26 7.00
N ASP A 116 -12.99 2.70 8.14
CA ASP A 116 -13.28 3.49 9.35
C ASP A 116 -12.03 4.32 9.73
N GLY A 117 -12.19 5.64 9.89
CA GLY A 117 -11.09 6.55 10.24
C GLY A 117 -10.11 6.87 9.10
N THR A 118 -10.28 6.27 7.91
CA THR A 118 -9.43 6.55 6.75
C THR A 118 -9.52 8.02 6.34
N THR A 119 -8.39 8.67 6.08
CA THR A 119 -8.37 9.95 5.35
C THR A 119 -8.41 9.68 3.86
N MET A 120 -9.50 10.06 3.21
CA MET A 120 -9.80 9.78 1.82
C MET A 120 -8.97 10.64 0.84
N PRO A 121 -8.90 10.28 -0.46
CA PRO A 121 -8.19 11.06 -1.49
C PRO A 121 -8.50 12.56 -1.50
N ASP A 122 -9.74 12.96 -1.25
CA ASP A 122 -10.16 14.37 -1.19
C ASP A 122 -9.85 15.06 0.16
N GLY A 123 -9.26 14.34 1.12
CA GLY A 123 -8.91 14.81 2.45
C GLY A 123 -10.04 14.73 3.47
N SER A 124 -11.22 14.22 3.11
CA SER A 124 -12.27 13.90 4.08
C SER A 124 -11.89 12.69 4.93
N THR A 125 -12.48 12.56 6.12
CA THR A 125 -12.36 11.35 6.93
C THR A 125 -13.60 10.49 6.70
N HIS A 126 -13.40 9.21 6.42
CA HIS A 126 -14.48 8.24 6.33
C HIS A 126 -14.89 7.78 7.74
N GLU A 127 -16.19 7.85 8.03
CA GLU A 127 -16.78 7.43 9.31
C GLU A 127 -17.19 5.96 9.30
#